data_AF-A0A7V9MSK2-F1
#
_entry.id   AF-A0A7V9MSK2-F1
#
_cell.length_a   1.000
_cell.length_b   1.000
_cell.length_c   1.000
_cell.angle_alpha   90.00
_cell.angle_beta   90.00
_cell.angle_gamma   90.00
#
_symmetry.space_group_name_H-M   'P 1'
#
loop_
_entity.id
_entity.type
_entity.pdbx_description
1 polymer ?
#
loop_
_entity_poly.entity_id
_entity_poly.type
_entity_poly.pdbx_seq_one_letter_code
_entity_poly.pdbx_strand_id
1 'polypeptide(L)'
;MIERAMDHQGFSVIECLSECVEFFPGVFDPANPRKGGAFEVVEEKKWDNTPEDELRHDVTDELAAYKLAQLPFPGVFGVFYQNDRPTKNALEKKWIDTTREKVGHATDLQLLQKTFDRMK
;
A
#
# COMPACT_ATOMS: atom_id res chain seq x y z
N MET A 1 -2.71 10.50 6.61
CA MET A 1 -3.09 9.21 5.97
C MET A 1 -3.26 9.34 4.47
N ILE A 2 -4.12 10.24 3.97
CA ILE A 2 -4.31 10.45 2.52
C ILE A 2 -3.01 10.87 1.82
N GLU A 3 -2.30 11.87 2.34
CA GLU A 3 -1.02 12.33 1.76
C GLU A 3 0.01 11.20 1.72
N ARG A 4 0.22 10.51 2.85
CA ARG A 4 1.13 9.33 2.92
C ARG A 4 0.77 8.24 1.92
N ALA A 5 -0.52 7.99 1.69
CA ALA A 5 -0.97 7.03 0.70
C ALA A 5 -0.71 7.47 -0.75
N MET A 6 -0.80 8.79 -1.02
CA MET A 6 -0.46 9.37 -2.33
C MET A 6 1.05 9.35 -2.60
N ASP A 7 1.87 9.59 -1.57
CA ASP A 7 3.32 9.58 -1.68
C ASP A 7 3.90 8.16 -1.82
N HIS A 8 3.18 7.15 -1.31
CA HIS A 8 3.60 5.76 -1.39
C HIS A 8 3.73 5.29 -2.84
N GLN A 9 4.93 4.81 -3.21
CA GLN A 9 5.23 4.28 -4.54
C GLN A 9 4.72 2.85 -4.68
N GLY A 10 3.41 2.70 -4.74
CA GLY A 10 2.76 1.39 -4.73
C GLY A 10 1.25 1.50 -4.86
N PHE A 11 0.57 0.44 -4.42
CA PHE A 11 -0.88 0.43 -4.30
C PHE A 11 -1.25 0.73 -2.86
N SER A 12 -2.02 1.80 -2.65
CA SER A 12 -2.45 2.24 -1.32
C SER A 12 -3.95 2.05 -1.17
N VAL A 13 -4.38 1.59 0.00
CA VAL A 13 -5.80 1.49 0.38
C VAL A 13 -6.00 2.30 1.65
N ILE A 14 -7.06 3.09 1.67
CA ILE A 14 -7.53 3.80 2.86
C ILE A 14 -8.98 3.44 3.06
N GLU A 15 -9.27 2.80 4.19
CA GLU A 15 -10.64 2.61 4.65
C GLU A 15 -11.06 3.82 5.48
N CYS A 16 -12.05 4.57 4.99
CA CYS A 16 -12.61 5.73 5.66
C CYS A 16 -14.01 5.39 6.17
N LEU A 17 -14.18 5.35 7.49
CA LEU A 17 -15.51 5.24 8.09
C LEU A 17 -16.30 6.52 7.81
N SER A 18 -17.35 6.39 6.99
CA SER A 18 -18.18 7.50 6.53
C SER A 18 -19.63 7.14 6.74
N GLU A 19 -20.26 7.76 7.73
CA GLU A 19 -21.65 7.45 8.07
C GLU A 19 -22.61 7.89 6.96
N CYS A 20 -23.65 7.09 6.73
CA CYS A 20 -24.79 7.47 5.93
C CYS A 20 -25.96 7.78 6.88
N VAL A 21 -26.15 9.06 7.20
CA VAL A 21 -27.14 9.50 8.19
C VAL A 21 -28.59 9.17 7.81
N GLU A 22 -28.87 8.95 6.53
CA GLU A 22 -30.21 8.63 6.04
C GLU A 22 -30.59 7.17 6.32
N PHE A 23 -29.69 6.23 6.07
CA PHE A 23 -30.00 4.80 6.10
C PHE A 23 -29.38 4.05 7.29
N PHE A 24 -28.25 4.54 7.82
CA PHE A 24 -27.50 3.91 8.91
C PHE A 24 -26.97 4.96 9.90
N PRO A 25 -27.87 5.73 10.55
CA PRO A 25 -27.46 6.76 11.48
C PRO A 25 -26.74 6.15 12.70
N GLY A 26 -25.63 6.77 13.09
CA GLY A 26 -24.88 6.39 14.29
C GLY A 26 -24.11 5.08 14.20
N VAL A 27 -24.04 4.44 13.02
CA VAL A 27 -23.30 3.17 12.83
C VAL A 27 -21.82 3.29 13.22
N PHE A 28 -21.25 4.50 13.13
CA PHE A 28 -19.86 4.77 13.50
C PHE A 28 -19.70 5.62 14.76
N ASP A 29 -20.78 5.84 15.54
CA ASP A 29 -20.71 6.61 16.80
C ASP A 29 -19.66 6.05 17.78
N PRO A 30 -19.49 4.72 17.93
CA PRO A 30 -18.45 4.16 18.81
C PRO A 30 -17.01 4.51 18.40
N ALA A 31 -16.78 4.92 17.16
CA ALA A 31 -15.48 5.38 16.65
C ALA A 31 -15.31 6.92 16.72
N ASN A 32 -16.33 7.67 17.16
CA ASN A 32 -16.35 9.12 17.08
C ASN A 32 -16.36 9.76 18.49
N PRO A 33 -15.25 10.41 18.91
CA PRO A 33 -15.15 11.08 20.22
C PRO A 33 -16.22 12.15 20.46
N ARG A 34 -16.72 12.80 19.40
CA ARG A 34 -17.79 13.81 19.51
C ARG A 34 -19.16 13.22 19.82
N LYS A 35 -19.31 11.89 19.68
CA LYS A 35 -20.53 11.13 19.89
C LYS A 35 -20.43 10.16 21.07
N GLY A 36 -19.36 10.29 21.88
CA GLY A 36 -19.12 9.43 23.05
C GLY A 36 -18.35 8.14 22.74
N GLY A 37 -17.90 7.94 21.50
CA GLY A 37 -16.99 6.87 21.11
C GLY A 37 -15.52 7.18 21.36
N ALA A 38 -14.63 6.35 20.81
CA ALA A 38 -13.18 6.52 20.89
C ALA A 38 -12.54 6.41 19.51
N PHE A 39 -11.53 7.24 19.26
CA PHE A 39 -10.70 7.18 18.06
C PHE A 39 -9.28 6.76 18.48
N GLU A 40 -9.08 5.47 18.67
CA GLU A 40 -7.80 4.92 19.12
C GLU A 40 -6.83 4.86 17.95
N VAL A 41 -5.70 5.56 18.05
CA VAL A 41 -4.70 5.62 16.98
C VAL A 41 -3.60 4.61 17.26
N VAL A 42 -3.23 3.82 16.26
CA VAL A 42 -2.10 2.90 16.32
C VAL A 42 -0.82 3.70 16.56
N GLU A 43 -0.06 3.31 17.58
CA GLU A 43 1.28 3.84 17.80
C GLU A 43 2.27 3.11 16.89
N GLU A 44 2.71 3.80 15.83
CA GLU A 44 3.70 3.26 14.90
C GLU A 44 5.11 3.25 15.50
N LYS A 45 5.86 2.22 15.17
CA LYS A 45 7.28 2.09 15.53
C LYS A 45 8.10 3.24 14.95
N LYS A 46 8.88 3.90 15.81
CA LYS A 46 9.73 5.06 15.48
C LYS A 46 11.18 4.70 15.26
N TRP A 47 11.58 3.48 15.62
CA TRP A 47 12.95 2.97 15.47
C TRP A 47 13.96 3.77 16.32
N ASP A 48 13.51 4.21 17.49
CA ASP A 48 14.29 5.05 18.42
C ASP A 48 15.09 4.24 19.46
N ASN A 49 15.00 2.91 19.41
CA ASN A 49 15.64 1.96 20.34
C ASN A 49 15.23 2.14 21.82
N THR A 50 14.07 2.75 22.08
CA THR A 50 13.49 2.80 23.42
C THR A 50 12.74 1.49 23.74
N PRO A 51 12.66 1.07 25.02
CA PRO A 51 11.85 -0.09 25.40
C PRO A 51 10.38 0.03 24.96
N GLU A 52 9.84 1.24 24.94
CA GLU A 52 8.48 1.52 24.49
C GLU A 52 8.31 1.27 22.98
N ASP A 53 9.36 1.47 22.18
CA ASP A 53 9.33 1.27 20.72
C ASP A 53 9.28 -0.21 20.32
N GLU A 54 9.75 -1.10 21.20
CA GLU A 54 9.57 -2.55 21.02
C GLU A 54 8.10 -2.97 21.12
N LEU A 55 7.28 -2.18 21.83
CA LEU A 55 5.85 -2.41 21.99
C LEU A 55 5.00 -1.73 20.91
N ARG A 56 5.57 -0.78 20.17
CA ARG A 56 4.87 -0.07 19.09
C ARG A 56 4.70 -0.95 17.85
N HIS A 57 3.66 -0.66 17.08
CA HIS A 57 3.29 -1.41 15.89
C HIS A 57 4.32 -1.25 14.77
N ASP A 58 4.90 -2.36 14.34
CA ASP A 58 5.75 -2.41 13.16
C ASP A 58 4.89 -2.52 11.89
N VAL A 59 4.83 -1.43 11.14
CA VAL A 59 4.06 -1.35 9.89
C VAL A 59 4.58 -2.26 8.78
N THR A 60 5.77 -2.86 8.94
CA THR A 60 6.34 -3.80 7.97
C THR A 60 5.98 -5.26 8.28
N ASP A 61 5.43 -5.55 9.47
CA ASP A 61 4.98 -6.88 9.87
C ASP A 61 3.53 -7.13 9.41
N GLU A 62 3.41 -7.96 8.37
CA GLU A 62 2.12 -8.34 7.78
C GLU A 62 1.22 -9.11 8.77
N LEU A 63 1.78 -9.95 9.65
CA LEU A 63 1.01 -10.71 10.62
C LEU A 63 0.48 -9.80 11.73
N ALA A 64 1.27 -8.83 12.18
CA ALA A 64 0.82 -7.82 13.13
C ALA A 64 -0.31 -6.97 12.52
N ALA A 65 -0.17 -6.57 11.25
CA ALA A 65 -1.20 -5.83 10.53
C ALA A 65 -2.54 -6.59 10.47
N TYR A 66 -2.50 -7.90 10.19
CA TYR A 66 -3.72 -8.72 10.18
C TYR A 66 -4.38 -8.82 11.55
N LYS A 67 -3.61 -8.87 12.64
CA LYS A 67 -4.18 -8.88 14.00
C LYS A 67 -4.93 -7.59 14.30
N LEU A 68 -4.37 -6.43 13.91
CA LEU A 68 -5.06 -5.14 14.05
C LEU A 68 -6.34 -5.09 13.21
N ALA A 69 -6.32 -5.62 11.98
CA ALA A 69 -7.49 -5.70 11.11
C ALA A 69 -8.59 -6.65 11.61
N GLN A 70 -8.26 -7.60 12.49
CA GLN A 70 -9.22 -8.52 13.10
C GLN A 70 -9.83 -7.99 14.40
N LEU A 71 -9.39 -6.83 14.89
CA LEU A 71 -10.00 -6.23 16.07
C LEU A 71 -11.48 -5.95 15.82
N PRO A 72 -12.36 -6.24 16.80
CA PRO A 72 -13.76 -5.89 16.67
C PRO A 72 -13.91 -4.37 16.56
N PHE A 73 -14.90 -3.93 15.78
CA PHE A 73 -15.29 -2.53 15.72
C PHE A 73 -15.53 -1.96 17.14
N PRO A 74 -15.04 -0.74 17.50
CA PRO A 74 -14.49 0.31 16.62
C PRO A 74 -13.04 0.13 16.17
N GLY A 75 -12.33 -0.87 16.69
CA GLY A 75 -10.94 -1.16 16.32
C GLY A 75 -9.99 0.01 16.60
N VAL A 76 -8.93 0.10 15.79
CA VAL A 76 -7.91 1.13 15.85
C VAL A 76 -7.69 1.78 14.48
N PHE A 77 -7.16 2.99 14.46
CA PHE A 77 -6.98 3.80 13.27
C PHE A 77 -5.50 4.10 13.04
N GLY A 78 -5.03 4.02 11.80
CA GLY A 78 -3.64 4.32 11.49
C GLY A 78 -3.14 3.53 10.29
N VAL A 79 -1.81 3.45 10.17
CA VAL A 79 -1.18 2.60 9.16
C VAL A 79 -1.02 1.19 9.72
N PHE A 80 -1.71 0.23 9.11
CA PHE A 80 -1.60 -1.17 9.52
C PHE A 80 -0.44 -1.85 8.82
N TYR A 81 -0.25 -1.57 7.54
CA TYR A 81 0.82 -2.16 6.75
C TYR A 81 1.36 -1.19 5.71
N GLN A 82 2.68 -1.13 5.58
CA GLN A 82 3.38 -0.43 4.52
C GLN A 82 4.70 -1.15 4.24
N ASN A 83 4.96 -1.41 2.95
CA ASN A 83 6.20 -2.03 2.53
C ASN A 83 6.62 -1.50 1.15
N ASP A 84 7.91 -1.32 0.94
CA ASP A 84 8.47 -0.82 -0.30
C ASP A 84 8.82 -1.99 -1.22
N ARG A 85 7.90 -2.29 -2.14
CA ARG A 85 8.11 -3.31 -3.18
C ARG A 85 8.09 -2.63 -4.56
N PRO A 86 8.88 -3.14 -5.53
CA PRO A 86 8.86 -2.59 -6.89
C PRO A 86 7.44 -2.57 -7.46
N THR A 87 7.02 -1.43 -7.98
CA THR A 87 5.71 -1.30 -8.63
C THR A 87 5.65 -2.16 -9.90
N LYS A 88 4.42 -2.52 -10.30
CA LYS A 88 4.18 -3.19 -11.59
C LYS A 88 4.87 -2.46 -12.74
N ASN A 89 4.70 -1.14 -12.83
CA ASN A 89 5.27 -0.33 -13.91
C ASN A 89 6.80 -0.32 -13.87
N ALA A 90 7.42 -0.30 -12.68
CA ALA A 90 8.87 -0.41 -12.54
C ALA A 90 9.40 -1.77 -13.01
N LEU A 91 8.69 -2.86 -12.68
CA LEU A 91 9.03 -4.21 -13.13
C LEU A 91 8.87 -4.37 -14.64
N GLU A 92 7.78 -3.86 -15.23
CA GLU A 92 7.56 -3.86 -16.67
C GLU A 92 8.63 -3.06 -17.42
N LYS A 93 8.97 -1.86 -16.92
CA LYS A 93 10.04 -1.05 -17.50
C LYS A 93 11.38 -1.79 -17.46
N LYS A 94 11.72 -2.41 -16.34
CA LYS A 94 12.94 -3.23 -16.22
C LYS A 94 12.97 -4.35 -17.26
N TRP A 95 11.85 -5.03 -17.50
CA TRP A 95 11.76 -6.07 -18.53
C TRP A 95 11.93 -5.52 -19.95
N ILE A 96 11.32 -4.37 -20.25
CA ILE A 96 11.49 -3.69 -21.54
C ILE A 96 12.96 -3.33 -21.76
N ASP A 97 13.59 -2.69 -20.78
CA ASP A 97 14.98 -2.23 -20.86
C ASP A 97 15.93 -3.41 -21.06
N THR A 98 15.79 -4.46 -20.24
CA THR A 98 16.60 -5.70 -20.34
C THR A 98 16.42 -6.41 -21.69
N THR A 99 15.21 -6.37 -22.26
CA THR A 99 14.94 -7.01 -23.56
C THR A 99 15.52 -6.18 -24.71
N ARG A 100 15.45 -4.85 -24.64
CA ARG A 100 16.03 -3.94 -25.62
C ARG A 100 17.55 -4.03 -25.68
N GLU A 101 18.19 -4.15 -24.52
CA GLU A 101 19.64 -4.33 -24.43
C GLU A 101 20.10 -5.59 -25.18
N LYS A 102 19.40 -6.73 -24.99
CA LYS A 102 19.72 -8.00 -25.66
C LYS A 102 19.64 -7.93 -27.19
N VAL A 103 18.86 -7.00 -27.73
CA VAL A 103 18.73 -6.80 -29.18
C VAL A 103 19.53 -5.60 -29.69
N GLY A 104 20.43 -5.06 -28.87
CA GLY A 104 21.28 -3.92 -29.24
C GLY A 104 20.49 -2.64 -29.50
N HIS A 105 19.36 -2.46 -28.83
CA HIS A 105 18.44 -1.33 -29.03
C HIS A 105 17.94 -1.16 -30.47
N ALA A 106 17.88 -2.26 -31.23
CA ALA A 106 17.28 -2.26 -32.56
C ALA A 106 15.85 -1.69 -32.52
N THR A 107 15.50 -0.92 -33.55
CA THR A 107 14.14 -0.40 -33.71
C THR A 107 13.17 -1.53 -34.02
N ASP A 108 11.88 -1.32 -33.77
CA ASP A 108 10.85 -2.34 -34.02
C ASP A 108 10.84 -2.79 -35.48
N LEU A 109 11.07 -1.87 -36.41
CA LEU A 109 11.20 -2.16 -37.84
C LEU A 109 12.40 -3.08 -38.13
N GLN A 110 13.57 -2.81 -37.51
CA GLN A 110 14.78 -3.62 -37.69
C GLN A 110 14.59 -5.04 -37.15
N LEU A 111 13.91 -5.17 -36.00
CA LEU A 111 13.58 -6.49 -35.41
C LEU A 111 12.61 -7.28 -36.30
N LEU A 112 11.59 -6.61 -36.83
CA LEU A 112 10.61 -7.22 -37.72
C LEU A 112 11.28 -7.69 -39.03
N GLN A 113 12.10 -6.84 -39.65
CA GLN A 113 12.86 -7.18 -40.86
C GLN A 113 13.77 -8.38 -40.63
N LYS A 114 14.54 -8.39 -39.54
CA LYS A 114 15.42 -9.52 -39.17
C LYS A 114 14.65 -10.83 -38.98
N THR A 115 13.40 -10.76 -38.53
CA THR A 115 12.53 -11.94 -38.37
C THR A 115 12.08 -12.47 -39.73
N PHE A 116 11.61 -11.60 -40.63
CA PHE A 116 11.26 -11.98 -42.00
C PHE A 116 12.43 -12.54 -42.79
N ASP A 117 13.63 -12.00 -42.61
CA ASP A 117 14.83 -12.48 -43.29
C ASP A 117 15.24 -13.89 -42.85
N ARG A 118 14.89 -14.33 -41.62
CA ARG A 118 15.14 -15.70 -41.13
C ARG A 118 14.16 -16.76 -41.66
N MET A 119 13.06 -16.34 -42.28
CA MET A 119 12.03 -17.23 -42.81
C MET A 119 12.25 -17.59 -44.29
N LYS A 120 13.26 -16.98 -44.94
CA LYS A 120 13.71 -17.31 -46.29
C LYS A 120 14.74 -18.44 -46.23
#